data_AF-A0AAW0I3Z8-F1
#
_entry.id   AF-A0AAW0I3Z8-F1
#
_cell.length_a   1.000
_cell.length_b   1.000
_cell.length_c   1.000
_cell.angle_alpha   90.00
_cell.angle_beta   90.00
_cell.angle_gamma   90.00
#
_symmetry.space_group_name_H-M   'P 1'
#
loop_
_entity.id
_entity.type
_entity.pdbx_description
1 polymer ?
#
loop_
_entity_poly.entity_id
_entity_poly.type
_entity_poly.pdbx_seq_one_letter_code
_entity_poly.pdbx_strand_id
1 'polypeptide(L)' 'MLTAVSGTSLPTENLEYNVEPQEISHPDVGRYFSEFTGTHYIPNAELEIRYPEDLEFVYETVQNIYSAKEDTAE' A
#
# COMPACT_ATOMS: atom_id res chain seq x y z
N MET A 1 -39.50 8.59 18.85
CA MET A 1 -38.77 7.35 18.53
C MET A 1 -37.74 7.72 17.47
N LEU A 2 -36.45 7.65 17.79
CA LEU A 2 -35.37 7.99 16.85
C LEU A 2 -35.01 6.69 16.10
N THR A 3 -35.33 6.64 14.81
CA THR A 3 -34.96 5.49 13.98
C THR A 3 -33.47 5.59 13.67
N ALA A 4 -32.67 4.70 14.26
CA ALA A 4 -31.27 4.57 13.93
C ALA A 4 -31.15 4.11 12.46
N VAL A 5 -30.55 4.95 11.62
CA VAL A 5 -30.11 4.52 10.29
C VAL A 5 -28.94 3.56 10.50
N SER A 6 -29.18 2.27 10.29
CA SER A 6 -28.15 1.24 10.33
C SER A 6 -27.06 1.61 9.33
N GLY A 7 -25.86 1.91 9.85
CA GLY A 7 -24.69 2.12 9.04
C GLY A 7 -24.48 0.92 8.14
N THR A 8 -24.44 1.17 6.83
CA THR A 8 -24.08 0.16 5.83
C THR A 8 -22.61 -0.22 6.07
N SER A 9 -22.39 -1.27 6.85
CA SER A 9 -21.11 -1.98 6.82
C SER A 9 -21.00 -2.56 5.42
N LEU A 10 -20.09 -2.04 4.60
CA LEU A 10 -19.80 -2.62 3.29
C LEU A 10 -19.42 -4.09 3.51
N PRO A 11 -20.05 -5.06 2.83
CA PRO A 11 -19.69 -6.46 2.99
C PRO A 11 -18.25 -6.66 2.49
N THR A 12 -17.43 -7.29 3.32
CA THR A 12 -16.05 -7.69 2.99
C THR A 12 -15.97 -8.69 1.83
N GLU A 13 -17.12 -9.22 1.40
CA GLU A 13 -17.26 -10.18 0.30
C GLU A 13 -16.96 -9.57 -1.09
N ASN A 14 -16.83 -8.25 -1.20
CA ASN A 14 -16.54 -7.55 -2.47
C ASN A 14 -15.09 -7.03 -2.55
N LEU A 15 -14.19 -7.47 -1.67
CA LEU A 15 -12.75 -7.16 -1.78
C LEU A 15 -12.03 -8.37 -2.37
N GLU A 16 -11.76 -8.32 -3.67
CA GLU A 16 -10.83 -9.25 -4.30
C GLU A 16 -9.40 -8.87 -3.89
N TYR A 17 -8.66 -9.83 -3.32
CA TYR A 17 -7.27 -9.62 -2.96
C TYR A 17 -6.39 -9.86 -4.17
N ASN A 18 -5.52 -8.90 -4.48
CA ASN A 18 -4.53 -9.08 -5.52
C ASN A 18 -3.44 -10.05 -5.06
N VAL A 19 -3.15 -11.06 -5.88
CA VAL A 19 -2.09 -12.04 -5.63
C VAL A 19 -0.71 -11.39 -5.66
N GLU A 20 -0.56 -10.33 -6.47
CA GLU A 20 0.68 -9.58 -6.65
C GLU A 20 0.45 -8.08 -6.49
N PRO A 21 1.45 -7.31 -6.03
CA PRO A 21 1.34 -5.86 -5.95
C PRO A 21 1.01 -5.26 -7.32
N GLN A 22 0.05 -4.35 -7.36
CA GLN A 22 -0.31 -3.63 -8.57
C GLN A 22 -0.41 -2.14 -8.31
N GLU A 23 -0.12 -1.38 -9.36
CA GLU A 23 -0.26 0.06 -9.34
C GLU A 23 -1.74 0.45 -9.21
N ILE A 24 -2.02 1.26 -8.19
CA ILE A 24 -3.30 1.90 -7.96
C ILE A 24 -3.47 3.06 -8.93
N SER A 25 -4.39 2.90 -9.88
CA SER A 25 -4.80 3.95 -10.83
C SER A 25 -5.74 4.96 -10.16
N HIS A 26 -5.24 5.75 -9.21
CA HIS A 26 -6.00 6.80 -8.54
C HIS A 26 -5.22 8.12 -8.52
N PRO A 27 -5.82 9.26 -8.96
CA PRO A 27 -5.11 10.52 -9.13
C PRO A 27 -4.53 11.08 -7.83
N ASP A 28 -5.11 10.74 -6.68
CA ASP A 28 -4.61 11.20 -5.38
C ASP A 28 -3.34 10.45 -4.92
N VAL A 29 -3.03 9.28 -5.48
CA VAL A 29 -1.82 8.51 -5.10
C VAL A 29 -0.56 9.31 -5.42
N GLY A 30 -0.52 9.95 -6.59
CA GLY A 30 0.61 10.80 -7.01
C GLY A 30 0.82 12.07 -6.18
N ARG A 31 -0.09 12.40 -5.24
CA ARG A 31 0.12 13.53 -4.31
C ARG A 31 1.08 13.18 -3.18
N TYR A 32 1.22 11.90 -2.87
CA TYR A 32 2.00 11.40 -1.73
C TYR A 32 3.21 10.61 -2.19
N PHE A 33 3.08 9.91 -3.31
CA PHE A 33 4.11 9.01 -3.83
C PHE A 33 4.62 9.50 -5.17
N SER A 34 5.91 9.31 -5.40
CA SER A 34 6.59 9.70 -6.65
C SER A 34 6.33 8.69 -7.75
N GLU A 35 6.51 7.40 -7.45
CA GLU A 35 6.38 6.30 -8.42
C GLU A 35 6.09 4.96 -7.74
N PHE A 36 5.60 4.00 -8.54
CA PHE A 36 5.46 2.60 -8.14
C PHE A 36 6.63 1.78 -8.70
N THR A 37 7.29 0.99 -7.84
CA THR A 37 8.48 0.21 -8.21
C THR A 37 8.18 -1.21 -8.69
N GLY A 38 6.91 -1.61 -8.70
CA GLY A 38 6.48 -2.99 -8.93
C GLY A 38 6.17 -3.76 -7.65
N THR A 39 6.70 -3.35 -6.50
CA THR A 39 6.42 -3.98 -5.20
C THR A 39 5.85 -3.02 -4.16
N HIS A 40 6.27 -1.75 -4.22
CA HIS A 40 5.86 -0.70 -3.30
C HIS A 40 5.95 0.68 -3.97
N TYR A 41 5.38 1.69 -3.32
CA TYR A 41 5.47 3.08 -3.76
C TYR A 41 6.63 3.80 -3.08
N ILE A 42 7.32 4.66 -3.84
CA ILE A 42 8.35 5.56 -3.30
C ILE A 42 7.67 6.83 -2.79
N PRO A 43 7.91 7.26 -1.54
CA PRO A 43 7.40 8.53 -1.04
C PRO A 43 7.90 9.71 -1.89
N ASN A 44 7.13 10.79 -1.91
CA ASN A 44 7.60 12.04 -2.49
C ASN A 44 8.56 12.78 -1.54
N ALA A 45 9.28 13.76 -2.08
CA ALA A 45 10.23 14.54 -1.30
C ALA A 45 9.61 15.20 -0.06
N GLU A 46 8.33 15.58 -0.12
CA GLU A 46 7.63 16.16 1.04
C GLU A 46 7.48 15.16 2.19
N LEU A 47 7.14 13.90 1.88
CA LEU A 47 7.07 12.82 2.86
C LEU A 47 8.45 12.40 3.36
N GLU A 48 9.45 12.29 2.48
CA GLU A 48 10.84 11.96 2.87
C GLU A 48 11.43 12.99 3.84
N ILE A 49 11.18 14.28 3.60
CA ILE A 49 11.63 15.36 4.48
C ILE A 49 10.87 15.35 5.81
N ARG A 50 9.59 14.98 5.79
CA ARG A 50 8.72 15.00 6.97
C ARG A 50 8.94 13.79 7.88
N TYR A 51 9.27 12.64 7.30
CA TYR A 51 9.43 11.35 7.99
C TYR A 51 10.68 10.62 7.48
N PRO A 52 11.89 11.19 7.66
CA PRO A 52 13.13 10.53 7.24
C PRO A 52 13.36 9.18 7.95
N GLU A 53 12.83 9.00 9.16
CA GLU A 53 12.91 7.75 9.92
C GLU A 53 12.12 6.60 9.31
N ASP A 54 11.04 6.89 8.57
CA ASP A 54 10.19 5.86 7.97
C ASP A 54 10.90 5.16 6.81
N LEU A 55 11.90 5.80 6.20
CA LEU A 55 12.62 5.25 5.05
C LEU A 55 13.31 3.94 5.39
N GLU A 56 14.02 3.86 6.51
CA GLU A 56 14.70 2.63 6.93
C GLU A 56 13.70 1.49 7.14
N PHE A 57 12.57 1.78 7.79
CA PHE A 57 11.49 0.79 8.00
C PHE A 57 10.84 0.34 6.70
N VAL A 58 10.62 1.25 5.74
CA VAL A 58 10.08 0.91 4.42
C VAL A 58 11.04 -0.05 3.71
N TYR A 59 12.34 0.27 3.67
CA TYR A 59 13.33 -0.60 3.02
C TYR A 59 13.43 -1.97 3.68
N GLU A 60 13.51 -2.02 5.02
CA GLU A 60 13.56 -3.28 5.76
C GLU A 60 12.30 -4.13 5.50
N THR A 61 11.12 -3.50 5.56
CA THR A 61 9.84 -4.19 5.35
C THR A 61 9.72 -4.74 3.93
N VAL A 62 10.08 -3.94 2.92
CA VAL A 62 10.03 -4.36 1.51
C VAL A 62 10.99 -5.53 1.27
N GLN A 63 12.21 -5.48 1.79
CA GLN A 63 13.17 -6.58 1.67
C GLN A 63 12.64 -7.85 2.35
N ASN A 64 12.10 -7.74 3.56
CA ASN A 64 11.57 -8.89 4.30
C ASN A 64 10.39 -9.57 3.57
N ILE A 65 9.53 -8.80 2.90
CA ILE A 65 8.34 -9.33 2.22
C ILE A 65 8.68 -9.88 0.83
N TYR A 66 9.55 -9.22 0.08
CA TYR A 66 9.75 -9.51 -1.34
C TYR A 66 11.08 -10.18 -1.69
N SER A 67 12.14 -10.02 -0.89
CA SER A 67 13.41 -10.74 -1.11
C SER A 67 13.33 -12.23 -0.74
N ALA A 68 12.31 -12.63 0.04
CA ALA A 68 12.05 -14.03 0.38
C ALA A 68 11.42 -14.84 -0.78
N LYS A 69 11.17 -14.22 -1.94
CA LYS A 69 10.47 -14.84 -3.08
C LYS A 69 11.39 -15.38 -4.18
N GLU A 70 12.71 -15.23 -4.04
CA GLU A 70 13.67 -15.68 -5.06
C GLU A 70 14.09 -17.16 -4.94
N ASP A 71 13.61 -17.91 -3.94
CA ASP A 71 14.05 -19.30 -3.68
C ASP A 71 13.01 -20.41 -4.02
N THR A 72 11.91 -20.10 -4.70
CA THR A 72 10.93 -21.14 -5.11
C THR A 72 10.60 -21.06 -6.59
N ALA A 73 11.61 -21.29 -7.43
CA ALA A 73 11.43 -21.72 -8.81
C ALA A 73 12.20 -23.03 -9.01
N GLU A 74 11.54 -24.16 -8.73
CA GLU A 74 11.91 -25.51 -9.23
C GLU A 74 10.78 -26.03 -10.14
#